data_AF-A0A0A9DH47-F1
#
_entry.id   AF-A0A0A9DH47-F1
#
_cell.length_a   1.000
_cell.length_b   1.000
_cell.length_c   1.000
_cell.angle_alpha   90.00
_cell.angle_beta   90.00
_cell.angle_gamma   90.00
#
_symmetry.space_group_name_H-M   'P 1'
#
loop_
_entity.id
_entity.type
_entity.pdbx_description
1 polymer ?
#
loop_
_entity_poly.entity_id
_entity_poly.type
_entity_poly.pdbx_seq_one_letter_code
_entity_poly.pdbx_strand_id
1 'polypeptide(L)'
;MSSAPPAHQSKPSQHRRHHHNAGPRQPPPPHHHHKQQRYAPKSAPAPAAPKPSPPSSLTAALRSSAASSSASGVSGSSTSGGGGAAADRFVAYLPHDEAVAAGLGGLDAQESQAVVDLLNDALAALLSAKPREFWRQVAQNASLHDFLDSYLQFRHRWYDLPHRGPKGTVAGLVVGELELCRRVFMVLYRISSNKDPGAGRGESLSMKEHTALLLEKKLLDLPKLLDICAMYEHDNSKLTSSLVTNAISVQPNVLDSINIVIPQFLDVSHTMHDRCMSSLQVLASSGSNANGYGQLQKDFLEVLDFINDAIVTLDSFVGAYEPAALLFCANFEMSYGVEQLPNTLSRLYDSLLPSLLRGFKVMSKSQSNGEASSDNILSDIALGIKMLSKRTVRFGWRLLHYCYLNDQLREHDTQVSTKVFPAKVEDPMIRGDILVQTLTDMNREATNTSQVNHGNTFLQALENEFQIMSRIGNIRNKEG
;
A
#
# COMPACT_ATOMS: atom_id res chain seq x y z
N MET A 1 45.96 41.45 16.32
CA MET A 1 45.72 42.19 17.58
C MET A 1 44.39 41.69 18.11
N SER A 2 44.26 40.60 18.88
CA SER A 2 45.09 39.98 19.94
C SER A 2 44.69 40.43 21.35
N SER A 3 44.06 39.51 22.08
CA SER A 3 44.15 39.27 23.53
C SER A 3 43.39 40.15 24.55
N ALA A 4 42.73 39.47 25.49
CA ALA A 4 42.27 39.91 26.83
C ALA A 4 43.20 39.26 27.92
N PRO A 5 42.90 39.09 29.24
CA PRO A 5 41.81 39.51 30.16
C PRO A 5 42.43 40.29 31.39
N PRO A 6 42.19 40.10 32.72
CA PRO A 6 41.10 39.48 33.53
C PRO A 6 40.61 40.22 34.83
N ALA A 7 39.43 39.79 35.32
CA ALA A 7 38.91 39.55 36.70
C ALA A 7 39.48 40.17 38.02
N HIS A 8 38.60 40.30 39.05
CA HIS A 8 38.86 39.91 40.47
C HIS A 8 37.57 39.66 41.31
N GLN A 9 37.71 39.21 42.58
CA GLN A 9 36.71 38.47 43.42
C GLN A 9 35.70 39.35 44.23
N SER A 10 34.63 38.82 44.88
CA SER A 10 34.64 38.26 46.27
C SER A 10 33.28 37.67 46.79
N LYS A 11 33.27 37.02 47.97
CA LYS A 11 32.13 36.46 48.79
C LYS A 11 32.01 37.24 50.16
N PRO A 12 31.24 36.90 51.27
CA PRO A 12 30.45 35.68 51.65
C PRO A 12 29.17 35.80 52.58
N SER A 13 28.60 34.62 52.94
CA SER A 13 28.05 34.15 54.27
C SER A 13 26.66 34.48 54.91
N GLN A 14 25.87 33.39 55.14
CA GLN A 14 25.19 32.89 56.39
C GLN A 14 23.86 33.45 57.02
N HIS A 15 22.92 32.49 57.29
CA HIS A 15 21.92 32.30 58.40
C HIS A 15 20.96 33.46 58.86
N ARG A 16 19.82 33.28 59.59
CA ARG A 16 19.31 32.24 60.56
C ARG A 16 17.75 32.11 60.59
N ARG A 17 17.12 31.62 61.69
CA ARG A 17 15.70 31.15 61.84
C ARG A 17 14.77 32.09 62.67
N HIS A 18 13.44 31.81 62.68
CA HIS A 18 12.41 31.87 63.77
C HIS A 18 11.08 32.60 63.39
N HIS A 19 9.90 32.42 64.02
CA HIS A 19 9.16 31.22 64.51
C HIS A 19 7.63 31.55 64.67
N HIS A 20 6.79 30.66 65.23
CA HIS A 20 5.30 30.81 65.31
C HIS A 20 4.77 31.55 66.56
N ASN A 21 3.52 32.07 66.51
CA ASN A 21 2.52 31.84 67.57
C ASN A 21 1.04 32.00 67.09
N ALA A 22 0.03 31.76 67.96
CA ALA A 22 -1.32 31.31 67.56
C ALA A 22 -2.50 31.68 68.50
N GLY A 23 -3.75 31.37 68.08
CA GLY A 23 -5.00 31.32 68.89
C GLY A 23 -5.95 32.53 68.75
N PRO A 24 -7.23 32.49 69.23
CA PRO A 24 -7.90 31.45 70.04
C PRO A 24 -9.21 30.86 69.40
N ARG A 25 -10.20 30.38 70.19
CA ARG A 25 -11.45 29.67 69.80
C ARG A 25 -12.71 30.29 70.49
N GLN A 26 -13.97 29.84 70.40
CA GLN A 26 -14.70 28.68 69.78
C GLN A 26 -16.09 29.24 69.25
N PRO A 27 -17.35 28.70 69.39
CA PRO A 27 -17.94 27.41 69.83
C PRO A 27 -18.90 26.73 68.77
N PRO A 28 -19.63 25.63 69.10
CA PRO A 28 -20.60 24.92 68.21
C PRO A 28 -22.02 24.71 68.84
N PRO A 29 -22.96 23.90 68.28
CA PRO A 29 -23.37 23.58 66.89
C PRO A 29 -24.89 23.96 66.65
N PRO A 30 -25.59 23.48 65.59
CA PRO A 30 -26.24 22.15 65.60
C PRO A 30 -26.14 21.37 64.26
N HIS A 31 -26.75 20.17 64.19
CA HIS A 31 -26.56 19.19 63.11
C HIS A 31 -27.54 19.33 61.94
N HIS A 32 -27.06 19.09 60.71
CA HIS A 32 -27.87 18.54 59.60
C HIS A 32 -27.11 17.44 58.86
N HIS A 33 -27.83 16.43 58.37
CA HIS A 33 -27.22 15.27 57.71
C HIS A 33 -26.69 15.61 56.29
N HIS A 34 -25.50 15.13 55.97
CA HIS A 34 -25.00 15.04 54.60
C HIS A 34 -24.56 13.61 54.28
N LYS A 35 -24.91 13.14 53.08
CA LYS A 35 -24.52 11.83 52.58
C LYS A 35 -23.02 11.80 52.28
N GLN A 36 -22.37 10.66 52.57
CA GLN A 36 -20.93 10.50 52.39
C GLN A 36 -20.53 10.61 50.91
N GLN A 37 -19.80 11.65 50.54
CA GLN A 37 -18.99 11.64 49.32
C GLN A 37 -17.66 10.94 49.62
N ARG A 38 -17.45 9.77 49.01
CA ARG A 38 -16.21 9.00 49.14
C ARG A 38 -15.17 9.60 48.20
N TYR A 39 -14.05 10.08 48.73
CA TYR A 39 -12.94 10.58 47.92
C TYR A 39 -12.43 9.48 46.98
N ALA A 40 -12.31 9.81 45.69
CA ALA A 40 -11.57 9.04 44.70
C ALA A 40 -10.37 9.87 44.22
N PRO A 41 -9.17 9.29 44.05
CA PRO A 41 -8.00 10.03 43.60
C PRO A 41 -8.16 10.50 42.15
N LYS A 42 -7.69 11.72 41.83
CA LYS A 42 -7.57 12.18 40.45
C LYS A 42 -6.53 11.34 39.71
N SER A 43 -6.97 10.52 38.76
CA SER A 43 -6.09 10.00 37.72
C SER A 43 -5.60 11.15 36.83
N ALA A 44 -4.29 11.20 36.59
CA ALA A 44 -3.74 12.00 35.51
C ALA A 44 -4.13 11.36 34.16
N PRO A 45 -4.29 12.14 33.06
CA PRO A 45 -4.45 11.55 31.74
C PRO A 45 -3.18 10.75 31.41
N ALA A 46 -3.36 9.48 31.03
CA ALA A 46 -2.25 8.67 30.52
C ALA A 46 -1.72 9.30 29.22
N PRO A 47 -0.40 9.23 28.95
CA PRO A 47 0.12 9.62 27.64
C PRO A 47 -0.55 8.75 26.57
N ALA A 48 -1.12 9.39 25.55
CA ALA A 48 -1.71 8.66 24.43
C ALA A 48 -0.63 7.80 23.76
N ALA A 49 -0.90 6.52 23.60
CA ALA A 49 -0.02 5.63 22.84
C ALA A 49 0.17 6.22 21.42
N PRO A 50 1.39 6.16 20.84
CA PRO A 50 1.61 6.59 19.48
C PRO A 50 0.68 5.78 18.56
N LYS A 51 -0.22 6.48 17.86
CA LYS A 51 -1.08 5.84 16.86
C LYS A 51 -0.17 5.25 15.77
N PRO A 52 -0.44 4.03 15.27
CA PRO A 52 0.41 3.45 14.24
C PRO A 52 0.47 4.35 13.01
N SER A 53 1.68 4.49 12.48
CA SER A 53 1.94 5.00 11.13
C SER A 53 1.24 4.10 10.10
N PRO A 54 0.94 4.62 8.89
CA PRO A 54 0.44 3.78 7.82
C PRO A 54 1.45 2.68 7.45
N PRO A 55 0.99 1.54 6.91
CA PRO A 55 1.86 0.57 6.27
C PRO A 55 2.47 1.18 5.00
N SER A 56 3.72 0.83 4.69
CA SER A 56 4.47 1.41 3.57
C SER A 56 3.95 1.00 2.18
N SER A 57 3.18 -0.09 2.11
CA SER A 57 2.48 -0.55 0.89
C SER A 57 1.21 -1.32 1.28
N LEU A 58 0.31 -1.51 0.32
CA LEU A 58 -0.88 -2.33 0.49
C LEU A 58 -0.51 -3.76 0.91
N THR A 59 0.47 -4.37 0.25
CA THR A 59 0.84 -5.78 0.50
C THR A 59 1.67 -5.97 1.77
N ALA A 60 2.42 -4.96 2.22
CA ALA A 60 3.02 -4.96 3.56
C ALA A 60 1.93 -4.98 4.65
N ALA A 61 0.83 -4.26 4.45
CA ALA A 61 -0.33 -4.31 5.34
C ALA A 61 -0.90 -5.74 5.45
N LEU A 62 -1.06 -6.44 4.31
CA LEU A 62 -1.53 -7.83 4.26
C LEU A 62 -0.59 -8.81 4.97
N ARG A 63 0.73 -8.67 4.76
CA ARG A 63 1.75 -9.49 5.45
C ARG A 63 1.63 -9.33 6.98
N SER A 64 1.40 -8.11 7.47
CA SER A 64 1.20 -7.85 8.90
C SER A 64 -0.12 -8.44 9.45
N SER A 65 -1.22 -8.31 8.71
CA SER A 65 -2.52 -8.94 9.04
C SER A 65 -2.37 -10.46 9.17
N ALA A 66 -1.75 -11.11 8.18
CA ALA A 66 -1.49 -12.55 8.20
C ALA A 66 -0.65 -12.97 9.42
N ALA A 67 0.46 -12.27 9.70
CA ALA A 67 1.32 -12.55 10.85
C ALA A 67 0.57 -12.50 12.19
N SER A 68 -0.28 -11.48 12.39
CA SER A 68 -1.11 -11.36 13.60
C SER A 68 -2.13 -12.49 13.77
N SER A 69 -2.71 -13.01 12.68
CA SER A 69 -3.62 -14.16 12.74
C SER A 69 -2.91 -15.46 13.18
N SER A 70 -1.62 -15.61 12.80
CA SER A 70 -0.78 -16.74 13.21
C SER A 70 -0.14 -16.60 14.61
N ALA A 71 -0.28 -15.46 15.28
CA ALA A 71 0.33 -15.21 16.60
C ALA A 71 -0.27 -16.04 17.75
N SER A 72 -1.25 -16.91 17.46
CA SER A 72 -1.91 -17.82 18.41
C SER A 72 -1.17 -19.16 18.61
N GLY A 73 -0.05 -19.41 17.90
CA GLY A 73 0.79 -20.57 18.20
C GLY A 73 2.07 -20.69 17.37
N VAL A 74 3.21 -20.32 17.96
CA VAL A 74 4.52 -21.02 17.93
C VAL A 74 5.50 -20.21 18.79
N SER A 75 6.00 -20.81 19.87
CA SER A 75 7.12 -20.26 20.64
C SER A 75 8.43 -20.48 19.87
N GLY A 76 9.27 -19.46 19.74
CA GLY A 76 10.49 -19.53 18.94
C GLY A 76 11.47 -20.62 19.41
N SER A 77 12.03 -21.36 18.46
CA SER A 77 13.08 -22.36 18.68
C SER A 77 14.26 -22.09 17.76
N SER A 78 15.24 -21.33 18.24
CA SER A 78 16.48 -21.02 17.50
C SER A 78 17.45 -22.23 17.52
N THR A 79 17.27 -23.17 16.60
CA THR A 79 18.17 -24.33 16.44
C THR A 79 19.36 -23.98 15.54
N SER A 80 20.48 -23.62 16.14
CA SER A 80 21.78 -23.65 15.47
C SER A 80 22.25 -25.10 15.27
N GLY A 81 22.47 -25.51 14.02
CA GLY A 81 22.90 -26.87 13.68
C GLY A 81 23.57 -26.91 12.31
N GLY A 82 24.91 -26.93 12.29
CA GLY A 82 25.68 -26.96 11.04
C GLY A 82 25.71 -28.36 10.42
N GLY A 83 25.52 -28.45 9.09
CA GLY A 83 25.47 -29.75 8.42
C GLY A 83 25.23 -29.73 6.90
N GLY A 84 25.83 -28.80 6.14
CA GLY A 84 25.68 -28.80 4.68
C GLY A 84 26.29 -27.61 3.95
N ALA A 85 27.60 -27.65 3.67
CA ALA A 85 28.37 -26.57 3.03
C ALA A 85 28.09 -26.35 1.52
N ALA A 86 26.86 -26.61 1.08
CA ALA A 86 26.34 -26.35 -0.27
C ALA A 86 24.82 -26.08 -0.28
N ALA A 87 24.17 -26.05 0.89
CA ALA A 87 22.71 -26.05 1.01
C ALA A 87 22.07 -24.65 0.86
N ASP A 88 22.82 -23.60 1.17
CA ASP A 88 22.33 -22.22 1.14
C ASP A 88 23.09 -21.38 0.11
N ARG A 89 22.35 -20.72 -0.77
CA ARG A 89 22.83 -19.90 -1.90
C ARG A 89 21.97 -18.64 -2.12
N PHE A 90 20.96 -18.43 -1.27
CA PHE A 90 20.06 -17.29 -1.38
C PHE A 90 20.15 -16.48 -0.09
N VAL A 91 20.05 -15.17 -0.22
CA VAL A 91 20.02 -14.22 0.90
C VAL A 91 18.76 -13.38 0.77
N ALA A 92 18.24 -12.88 1.89
CA ALA A 92 17.15 -11.91 1.83
C ALA A 92 17.63 -10.65 1.08
N TYR A 93 16.78 -10.12 0.18
CA TYR A 93 17.03 -8.84 -0.47
C TYR A 93 16.55 -7.73 0.48
N LEU A 94 17.42 -6.80 0.87
CA LEU A 94 17.13 -5.86 1.96
C LEU A 94 16.75 -4.47 1.45
N PRO A 95 16.03 -3.66 2.26
CA PRO A 95 15.72 -2.27 1.91
C PRO A 95 16.94 -1.39 1.58
N HIS A 96 18.13 -1.72 2.07
CA HIS A 96 19.34 -0.99 1.69
C HIS A 96 19.89 -1.42 0.32
N ASP A 97 19.71 -2.68 -0.09
CA ASP A 97 20.14 -3.15 -1.41
C ASP A 97 19.36 -2.42 -2.49
N GLU A 98 18.04 -2.30 -2.30
CA GLU A 98 17.20 -1.47 -3.17
C GLU A 98 17.58 0.01 -3.10
N ALA A 99 17.84 0.58 -1.92
CA ALA A 99 18.20 1.99 -1.79
C ALA A 99 19.54 2.33 -2.49
N VAL A 100 20.51 1.40 -2.51
CA VAL A 100 21.73 1.51 -3.33
C VAL A 100 21.40 1.34 -4.83
N ALA A 101 20.66 0.29 -5.21
CA ALA A 101 20.29 -0.01 -6.59
C ALA A 101 19.55 1.15 -7.29
N ALA A 102 18.54 1.70 -6.61
CA ALA A 102 17.74 2.84 -7.05
C ALA A 102 18.49 4.19 -6.99
N GLY A 103 19.72 4.24 -6.48
CA GLY A 103 20.51 5.48 -6.35
C GLY A 103 20.00 6.45 -5.28
N LEU A 104 19.13 5.99 -4.37
CA LEU A 104 18.60 6.77 -3.25
C LEU A 104 19.64 6.93 -2.11
N GLY A 105 20.57 5.99 -2.02
CA GLY A 105 21.72 6.00 -1.10
C GLY A 105 21.77 4.75 -0.21
N GLY A 106 22.94 4.45 0.35
CA GLY A 106 23.13 3.32 1.25
C GLY A 106 24.47 3.40 1.98
N LEU A 107 24.72 2.45 2.89
CA LEU A 107 25.92 2.43 3.72
C LEU A 107 27.12 1.75 3.05
N ASP A 108 26.88 0.64 2.33
CA ASP A 108 27.88 -0.08 1.56
C ASP A 108 27.30 -0.50 0.20
N ALA A 109 27.88 0.00 -0.88
CA ALA A 109 27.48 -0.34 -2.25
C ALA A 109 28.21 -1.59 -2.79
N GLN A 110 29.32 -2.00 -2.18
CA GLN A 110 30.03 -3.22 -2.53
C GLN A 110 29.33 -4.45 -1.94
N GLU A 111 28.76 -4.33 -0.72
CA GLU A 111 27.92 -5.36 -0.11
C GLU A 111 26.67 -5.62 -0.97
N SER A 112 25.92 -4.58 -1.33
CA SER A 112 24.73 -4.73 -2.18
C SER A 112 25.05 -5.23 -3.60
N GLN A 113 26.20 -4.87 -4.18
CA GLN A 113 26.67 -5.48 -5.43
C GLN A 113 26.94 -6.99 -5.26
N ALA A 114 27.63 -7.40 -4.20
CA ALA A 114 27.92 -8.80 -3.93
C ALA A 114 26.64 -9.63 -3.65
N VAL A 115 25.63 -9.04 -3.00
CA VAL A 115 24.29 -9.61 -2.84
C VAL A 115 23.62 -9.85 -4.20
N VAL A 116 23.60 -8.82 -5.07
CA VAL A 116 22.96 -8.92 -6.39
C VAL A 116 23.69 -9.89 -7.33
N ASP A 117 25.01 -9.97 -7.28
CA ASP A 117 25.80 -10.95 -8.04
C ASP A 117 25.53 -12.39 -7.56
N LEU A 118 25.56 -12.63 -6.24
CA LEU A 118 25.26 -13.93 -5.63
C LEU A 118 23.85 -14.43 -6.01
N LEU A 119 22.85 -13.56 -5.87
CA LEU A 119 21.46 -13.87 -6.21
C LEU A 119 21.27 -14.11 -7.71
N ASN A 120 21.94 -13.31 -8.56
CA ASN A 120 21.95 -13.53 -10.00
C ASN A 120 22.47 -14.94 -10.34
N ASP A 121 23.63 -15.34 -9.81
CA ASP A 121 24.24 -16.65 -10.09
C ASP A 121 23.41 -17.81 -9.52
N ALA A 122 22.84 -17.65 -8.33
CA ALA A 122 21.96 -18.64 -7.73
C ALA A 122 20.69 -18.86 -8.57
N LEU A 123 20.06 -17.80 -9.05
CA LEU A 123 18.88 -17.90 -9.93
C LEU A 123 19.23 -18.40 -11.33
N ALA A 124 20.40 -18.07 -11.88
CA ALA A 124 20.85 -18.62 -13.17
C ALA A 124 21.06 -20.14 -13.10
N ALA A 125 21.67 -20.62 -12.01
CA ALA A 125 21.81 -22.05 -11.75
C ALA A 125 20.45 -22.74 -11.57
N LEU A 126 19.53 -22.12 -10.83
CA LEU A 126 18.18 -22.64 -10.61
C LEU A 126 17.34 -22.69 -11.91
N LEU A 127 17.38 -21.63 -12.73
CA LEU A 127 16.71 -21.59 -14.03
C LEU A 127 17.28 -22.60 -15.02
N SER A 128 18.59 -22.84 -14.97
CA SER A 128 19.27 -23.86 -15.79
C SER A 128 19.07 -25.30 -15.29
N ALA A 129 18.47 -25.48 -14.12
CA ALA A 129 18.27 -26.80 -13.52
C ALA A 129 17.18 -27.61 -14.25
N LYS A 130 17.43 -28.92 -14.41
CA LYS A 130 16.44 -29.88 -14.92
C LYS A 130 15.17 -29.89 -14.06
N PRO A 131 13.98 -30.23 -14.60
CA PRO A 131 12.70 -30.13 -13.89
C PRO A 131 12.70 -30.72 -12.47
N ARG A 132 13.19 -31.97 -12.32
CA ARG A 132 13.29 -32.64 -11.02
C ARG A 132 14.23 -31.94 -10.02
N GLU A 133 15.30 -31.30 -10.51
CA GLU A 133 16.22 -30.56 -9.64
C GLU A 133 15.63 -29.21 -9.24
N PHE A 134 15.02 -28.49 -10.19
CA PHE A 134 14.30 -27.25 -9.93
C PHE A 134 13.22 -27.44 -8.86
N TRP A 135 12.36 -28.45 -9.02
CA TRP A 135 11.31 -28.74 -8.04
C TRP A 135 11.85 -29.28 -6.70
N ARG A 136 13.01 -29.96 -6.69
CA ARG A 136 13.70 -30.32 -5.44
C ARG A 136 14.15 -29.07 -4.67
N GLN A 137 14.78 -28.11 -5.34
CA GLN A 137 15.17 -26.84 -4.74
C GLN A 137 13.95 -26.07 -4.23
N VAL A 138 12.92 -25.87 -5.07
CA VAL A 138 11.68 -25.16 -4.70
C VAL A 138 10.95 -25.83 -3.52
N ALA A 139 11.03 -27.15 -3.35
CA ALA A 139 10.41 -27.85 -2.22
C ALA A 139 11.22 -27.83 -0.90
N GLN A 140 12.55 -27.70 -0.96
CA GLN A 140 13.44 -27.92 0.19
C GLN A 140 14.22 -26.67 0.63
N ASN A 141 14.41 -25.70 -0.25
CA ASN A 141 15.25 -24.53 -0.01
C ASN A 141 14.40 -23.38 0.57
N ALA A 142 14.52 -23.14 1.87
CA ALA A 142 13.77 -22.10 2.57
C ALA A 142 14.29 -20.68 2.27
N SER A 143 15.60 -20.48 2.14
CA SER A 143 16.17 -19.16 1.85
C SER A 143 15.83 -18.68 0.44
N LEU A 144 15.53 -19.58 -0.51
CA LEU A 144 14.88 -19.23 -1.78
C LEU A 144 13.48 -18.62 -1.56
N HIS A 145 12.70 -19.11 -0.60
CA HIS A 145 11.36 -18.58 -0.29
C HIS A 145 11.47 -17.21 0.39
N ASP A 146 12.37 -17.10 1.38
CA ASP A 146 12.65 -15.85 2.10
C ASP A 146 13.21 -14.77 1.15
N PHE A 147 14.11 -15.14 0.23
CA PHE A 147 14.58 -14.27 -0.84
C PHE A 147 13.44 -13.79 -1.73
N LEU A 148 12.60 -14.71 -2.25
CA LEU A 148 11.52 -14.34 -3.17
C LEU A 148 10.47 -13.42 -2.51
N ASP A 149 10.11 -13.63 -1.24
CA ASP A 149 9.15 -12.75 -0.55
C ASP A 149 9.77 -11.40 -0.16
N SER A 150 11.01 -11.38 0.34
CA SER A 150 11.72 -10.13 0.67
C SER A 150 11.96 -9.27 -0.58
N TYR A 151 12.37 -9.89 -1.69
CA TYR A 151 12.55 -9.21 -2.97
C TYR A 151 11.24 -8.60 -3.51
N LEU A 152 10.12 -9.34 -3.48
CA LEU A 152 8.81 -8.82 -3.90
C LEU A 152 8.27 -7.73 -2.94
N GLN A 153 8.63 -7.81 -1.65
CA GLN A 153 8.22 -6.83 -0.64
C GLN A 153 9.01 -5.51 -0.73
N PHE A 154 10.33 -5.56 -0.98
CA PHE A 154 11.20 -4.39 -0.84
C PHE A 154 11.65 -3.75 -2.16
N ARG A 155 11.46 -4.40 -3.31
CA ARG A 155 11.88 -3.83 -4.60
C ARG A 155 11.07 -2.60 -4.99
N HIS A 156 11.78 -1.55 -5.40
CA HIS A 156 11.22 -0.27 -5.85
C HIS A 156 10.45 -0.45 -7.16
N ARG A 157 9.33 0.26 -7.28
CA ARG A 157 8.35 0.08 -8.36
C ARG A 157 8.44 1.25 -9.34
N TRP A 158 8.17 0.98 -10.61
CA TRP A 158 8.19 1.97 -11.71
C TRP A 158 7.28 3.19 -11.47
N TYR A 159 6.35 3.08 -10.52
CA TYR A 159 5.35 4.09 -10.20
C TYR A 159 5.59 4.85 -8.90
N ASP A 160 6.56 4.43 -8.08
CA ASP A 160 6.84 5.03 -6.78
C ASP A 160 7.26 6.48 -6.98
N LEU A 161 6.75 7.39 -6.13
CA LEU A 161 7.09 8.80 -6.28
C LEU A 161 8.57 9.00 -5.89
N PRO A 162 9.37 9.73 -6.70
CA PRO A 162 10.82 9.80 -6.53
C PRO A 162 11.19 10.52 -5.22
N HIS A 163 11.35 9.74 -4.16
CA HIS A 163 11.60 10.20 -2.80
C HIS A 163 13.06 10.60 -2.60
N ARG A 164 13.46 11.66 -3.32
CA ARG A 164 14.64 12.50 -3.07
C ARG A 164 15.95 11.72 -2.87
N GLY A 165 16.31 10.88 -3.84
CA GLY A 165 17.72 10.62 -4.10
C GLY A 165 18.47 11.96 -4.23
N PRO A 166 19.56 12.21 -3.48
CA PRO A 166 20.16 13.53 -3.40
C PRO A 166 20.77 13.95 -4.74
N LYS A 167 20.13 14.93 -5.40
CA LYS A 167 20.62 15.68 -6.58
C LYS A 167 21.31 14.84 -7.66
N GLY A 168 20.54 14.03 -8.39
CA GLY A 168 20.99 13.47 -9.67
C GLY A 168 22.09 12.41 -9.58
N THR A 169 22.20 11.73 -8.43
CA THR A 169 22.98 10.49 -8.32
C THR A 169 22.42 9.45 -9.29
N VAL A 170 23.32 8.76 -10.01
CA VAL A 170 22.98 7.93 -11.17
C VAL A 170 22.35 6.60 -10.73
N ALA A 171 21.15 6.30 -11.23
CA ALA A 171 20.57 4.96 -11.13
C ALA A 171 21.44 3.95 -11.89
N GLY A 172 21.75 2.80 -11.27
CA GLY A 172 22.75 1.86 -11.78
C GLY A 172 24.10 1.91 -11.05
N LEU A 173 24.11 2.24 -9.75
CA LEU A 173 25.25 1.94 -8.88
C LEU A 173 25.50 0.43 -8.74
N VAL A 174 24.45 -0.38 -8.87
CA VAL A 174 24.52 -1.85 -8.86
C VAL A 174 24.32 -2.40 -10.26
N VAL A 175 25.28 -3.19 -10.73
CA VAL A 175 25.27 -3.89 -12.01
C VAL A 175 24.52 -5.22 -11.86
N GLY A 176 23.79 -5.64 -12.90
CA GLY A 176 23.04 -6.90 -12.89
C GLY A 176 21.61 -6.82 -12.36
N GLU A 177 21.17 -5.65 -11.88
CA GLU A 177 19.86 -5.42 -11.28
C GLU A 177 18.66 -5.74 -12.19
N LEU A 178 18.69 -5.29 -13.46
CA LEU A 178 17.64 -5.61 -14.44
C LEU A 178 17.61 -7.11 -14.78
N GLU A 179 18.76 -7.79 -14.71
CA GLU A 179 18.88 -9.22 -14.95
C GLU A 179 18.43 -10.04 -13.74
N LEU A 180 18.66 -9.56 -12.51
CA LEU A 180 18.06 -10.10 -11.29
C LEU A 180 16.54 -10.06 -11.38
N CYS A 181 15.99 -8.90 -11.78
CA CYS A 181 14.57 -8.70 -12.00
C CYS A 181 13.98 -9.67 -13.05
N ARG A 182 14.66 -9.83 -14.19
CA ARG A 182 14.28 -10.81 -15.20
C ARG A 182 14.36 -12.26 -14.69
N ARG A 183 15.38 -12.60 -13.90
CA ARG A 183 15.57 -13.95 -13.32
C ARG A 183 14.52 -14.28 -12.26
N VAL A 184 14.18 -13.36 -11.37
CA VAL A 184 13.10 -13.53 -10.38
C VAL A 184 11.76 -13.77 -11.08
N PHE A 185 11.40 -12.93 -12.06
CA PHE A 185 10.19 -13.15 -12.85
C PHE A 185 10.16 -14.54 -13.49
N MET A 186 11.26 -14.97 -14.14
CA MET A 186 11.32 -16.27 -14.80
C MET A 186 11.25 -17.45 -13.82
N VAL A 187 11.76 -17.32 -12.59
CA VAL A 187 11.59 -18.34 -11.54
C VAL A 187 10.14 -18.41 -11.08
N LEU A 188 9.50 -17.28 -10.79
CA LEU A 188 8.09 -17.23 -10.39
C LEU A 188 7.16 -17.72 -11.52
N TYR A 189 7.46 -17.39 -12.77
CA TYR A 189 6.78 -17.90 -13.96
C TYR A 189 6.90 -19.43 -14.06
N ARG A 190 8.10 -19.99 -13.84
CA ARG A 190 8.34 -21.44 -13.83
C ARG A 190 7.64 -22.13 -12.65
N ILE A 191 7.61 -21.50 -11.47
CA ILE A 191 6.84 -21.97 -10.31
C ILE A 191 5.32 -21.98 -10.61
N SER A 192 4.81 -21.08 -11.44
CA SER A 192 3.37 -21.03 -11.77
C SER A 192 2.86 -22.25 -12.53
N SER A 193 3.71 -23.03 -13.21
CA SER A 193 3.28 -24.16 -14.05
C SER A 193 4.02 -25.45 -13.73
N ASN A 194 3.28 -26.54 -13.52
CA ASN A 194 3.88 -27.87 -13.40
C ASN A 194 4.53 -28.38 -14.69
N LYS A 195 4.22 -27.80 -15.86
CA LYS A 195 4.71 -28.22 -17.18
C LYS A 195 5.94 -27.41 -17.60
N ASP A 196 7.12 -27.97 -17.36
CA ASP A 196 8.37 -27.40 -17.89
C ASP A 196 8.46 -27.61 -19.42
N PRO A 197 8.79 -26.57 -20.21
CA PRO A 197 9.00 -26.72 -21.65
C PRO A 197 10.08 -27.74 -21.98
N GLY A 198 9.71 -28.80 -22.71
CA GLY A 198 10.62 -29.88 -23.10
C GLY A 198 10.82 -31.00 -22.06
N ALA A 199 10.15 -30.95 -20.91
CA ALA A 199 10.25 -31.99 -19.88
C ALA A 199 9.64 -33.34 -20.34
N GLY A 200 10.28 -34.45 -19.95
CA GLY A 200 9.74 -35.79 -20.18
C GLY A 200 8.51 -36.10 -19.32
N ARG A 201 7.66 -37.04 -19.77
CA ARG A 201 6.56 -37.59 -18.94
C ARG A 201 7.17 -38.23 -17.69
N GLY A 202 6.93 -37.63 -16.52
CA GLY A 202 7.48 -38.06 -15.23
C GLY A 202 8.71 -37.26 -14.76
N GLU A 203 9.10 -36.17 -15.43
CA GLU A 203 10.06 -35.19 -14.89
C GLU A 203 9.39 -33.99 -14.21
N SER A 204 8.17 -33.63 -14.65
CA SER A 204 7.28 -32.66 -14.00
C SER A 204 6.54 -33.25 -12.79
N LEU A 205 6.14 -32.37 -11.86
CA LEU A 205 5.16 -32.67 -10.81
C LEU A 205 3.78 -32.99 -11.40
N SER A 206 2.99 -33.82 -10.72
CA SER A 206 1.55 -33.90 -10.99
C SER A 206 0.84 -32.61 -10.55
N MET A 207 -0.36 -32.36 -11.08
CA MET A 207 -1.19 -31.21 -10.68
C MET A 207 -1.43 -31.19 -9.16
N LYS A 208 -1.66 -32.36 -8.54
CA LYS A 208 -1.92 -32.46 -7.10
C LYS A 208 -0.70 -32.10 -6.25
N GLU A 209 0.48 -32.57 -6.64
CA GLU A 209 1.74 -32.24 -5.95
C GLU A 209 2.08 -30.76 -6.11
N HIS A 210 1.84 -30.19 -7.30
CA HIS A 210 2.04 -28.76 -7.57
C HIS A 210 1.09 -27.87 -6.73
N THR A 211 -0.22 -28.13 -6.73
CA THR A 211 -1.18 -27.42 -5.85
C THR A 211 -0.78 -27.53 -4.37
N ALA A 212 -0.40 -28.72 -3.90
CA ALA A 212 0.01 -28.92 -2.52
C ALA A 212 1.28 -28.13 -2.18
N LEU A 213 2.28 -28.14 -3.05
CA LEU A 213 3.55 -27.44 -2.84
C LEU A 213 3.38 -25.91 -2.83
N LEU A 214 2.61 -25.34 -3.77
CA LEU A 214 2.34 -23.90 -3.78
C LEU A 214 1.60 -23.45 -2.51
N LEU A 215 0.69 -24.29 -1.99
CA LEU A 215 -0.09 -24.00 -0.78
C LEU A 215 0.76 -24.12 0.50
N GLU A 216 1.49 -25.23 0.66
CA GLU A 216 2.32 -25.50 1.84
C GLU A 216 3.44 -24.45 2.01
N LYS A 217 4.09 -24.07 0.91
CA LYS A 217 5.20 -23.11 0.89
C LYS A 217 4.77 -21.66 0.59
N LYS A 218 3.46 -21.40 0.43
CA LYS A 218 2.88 -20.07 0.11
C LYS A 218 3.55 -19.35 -1.07
N LEU A 219 3.98 -20.10 -2.09
CA LEU A 219 4.88 -19.59 -3.13
C LEU A 219 4.24 -18.53 -4.04
N LEU A 220 2.91 -18.58 -4.21
CA LEU A 220 2.13 -17.67 -5.05
C LEU A 220 0.83 -17.26 -4.32
N ASP A 221 0.97 -16.84 -3.06
CA ASP A 221 -0.14 -16.26 -2.28
C ASP A 221 -0.60 -14.89 -2.81
N LEU A 222 -1.77 -14.39 -2.38
CA LEU A 222 -2.33 -13.15 -2.92
C LEU A 222 -1.39 -11.93 -2.75
N PRO A 223 -0.70 -11.72 -1.60
CA PRO A 223 0.32 -10.67 -1.49
C PRO A 223 1.40 -10.76 -2.57
N LYS A 224 1.97 -11.96 -2.80
CA LYS A 224 2.98 -12.15 -3.87
C LYS A 224 2.41 -11.92 -5.26
N LEU A 225 1.18 -12.38 -5.54
CA LEU A 225 0.53 -12.13 -6.84
C LEU A 225 0.26 -10.63 -7.06
N LEU A 226 -0.15 -9.89 -6.03
CA LEU A 226 -0.32 -8.43 -6.08
C LEU A 226 1.01 -7.72 -6.37
N ASP A 227 2.10 -8.10 -5.67
CA ASP A 227 3.44 -7.56 -5.90
C ASP A 227 3.96 -7.88 -7.32
N ILE A 228 3.79 -9.12 -7.78
CA ILE A 228 4.12 -9.55 -9.15
C ILE A 228 3.38 -8.71 -10.19
N CYS A 229 2.10 -8.43 -10.00
CA CYS A 229 1.34 -7.57 -10.90
C CYS A 229 1.87 -6.13 -10.89
N ALA A 230 2.04 -5.53 -9.71
CA ALA A 230 2.51 -4.16 -9.55
C ALA A 230 3.88 -3.92 -10.23
N MET A 231 4.78 -4.90 -10.16
CA MET A 231 6.11 -4.83 -10.75
C MET A 231 6.09 -5.14 -12.25
N TYR A 232 5.45 -6.24 -12.67
CA TYR A 232 5.68 -6.85 -13.99
C TYR A 232 4.50 -6.74 -14.98
N GLU A 233 3.31 -6.25 -14.60
CA GLU A 233 2.20 -6.09 -15.57
C GLU A 233 2.50 -5.01 -16.63
N HIS A 234 3.14 -3.90 -16.23
CA HIS A 234 3.27 -2.73 -17.11
C HIS A 234 4.13 -2.99 -18.35
N ASP A 235 5.28 -3.66 -18.20
CA ASP A 235 6.18 -4.06 -19.31
C ASP A 235 5.86 -5.45 -19.88
N ASN A 236 5.34 -6.38 -19.07
CA ASN A 236 5.29 -7.81 -19.40
C ASN A 236 3.89 -8.43 -19.25
N SER A 237 2.84 -7.61 -19.36
CA SER A 237 1.40 -7.95 -19.21
C SER A 237 1.02 -9.37 -19.66
N LYS A 238 1.45 -9.83 -20.84
CA LYS A 238 1.10 -11.16 -21.38
C LYS A 238 1.65 -12.32 -20.55
N LEU A 239 2.93 -12.29 -20.15
CA LEU A 239 3.51 -13.36 -19.33
C LEU A 239 3.06 -13.22 -17.87
N THR A 240 2.89 -11.98 -17.38
CA THR A 240 2.37 -11.71 -16.03
C THR A 240 0.94 -12.22 -15.88
N SER A 241 0.07 -11.96 -16.88
CA SER A 241 -1.28 -12.51 -16.95
C SER A 241 -1.27 -14.04 -17.00
N SER A 242 -0.39 -14.66 -17.79
CA SER A 242 -0.27 -16.12 -17.82
C SER A 242 0.21 -16.70 -16.48
N LEU A 243 1.14 -16.04 -15.77
CA LEU A 243 1.63 -16.45 -14.45
C LEU A 243 0.49 -16.43 -13.43
N VAL A 244 -0.22 -15.32 -13.35
CA VAL A 244 -1.31 -15.11 -12.38
C VAL A 244 -2.51 -16.02 -12.69
N THR A 245 -2.87 -16.17 -13.97
CA THR A 245 -3.93 -17.11 -14.40
C THR A 245 -3.56 -18.56 -14.09
N ASN A 246 -2.30 -18.96 -14.32
CA ASN A 246 -1.82 -20.28 -13.92
C ASN A 246 -1.98 -20.47 -12.40
N ALA A 247 -1.46 -19.55 -11.58
CA ALA A 247 -1.54 -19.62 -10.12
C ALA A 247 -2.99 -19.75 -9.62
N ILE A 248 -3.90 -18.91 -10.10
CA ILE A 248 -5.32 -18.93 -9.74
C ILE A 248 -5.99 -20.24 -10.20
N SER A 249 -5.64 -20.78 -11.38
CA SER A 249 -6.18 -22.08 -11.84
C SER A 249 -5.70 -23.26 -11.00
N VAL A 250 -4.55 -23.14 -10.34
CA VAL A 250 -3.96 -24.14 -9.44
C VAL A 250 -4.49 -23.98 -8.00
N GLN A 251 -4.84 -22.76 -7.59
CA GLN A 251 -5.29 -22.38 -6.24
C GLN A 251 -6.43 -21.33 -6.27
N PRO A 252 -7.67 -21.67 -6.69
CA PRO A 252 -8.73 -20.68 -6.86
C PRO A 252 -9.09 -19.90 -5.58
N ASN A 253 -8.91 -20.54 -4.42
CA ASN A 253 -9.12 -19.97 -3.10
C ASN A 253 -8.12 -18.84 -2.73
N VAL A 254 -7.11 -18.57 -3.56
CA VAL A 254 -6.28 -17.36 -3.42
C VAL A 254 -7.13 -16.08 -3.60
N LEU A 255 -8.22 -16.16 -4.37
CA LEU A 255 -9.17 -15.07 -4.58
C LEU A 255 -10.05 -14.78 -3.35
N ASP A 256 -10.27 -15.76 -2.46
CA ASP A 256 -11.07 -15.56 -1.24
C ASP A 256 -10.48 -14.45 -0.36
N SER A 257 -9.15 -14.30 -0.40
CA SER A 257 -8.40 -13.27 0.33
C SER A 257 -8.72 -11.84 -0.14
N ILE A 258 -9.30 -11.65 -1.34
CA ILE A 258 -9.76 -10.33 -1.83
C ILE A 258 -10.82 -9.73 -0.89
N ASN A 259 -11.64 -10.59 -0.25
CA ASN A 259 -12.60 -10.21 0.78
C ASN A 259 -11.96 -9.74 2.10
N ILE A 260 -10.63 -9.72 2.18
CA ILE A 260 -9.84 -9.13 3.26
C ILE A 260 -9.04 -7.92 2.72
N VAL A 261 -8.40 -8.07 1.55
CA VAL A 261 -7.58 -7.00 0.93
C VAL A 261 -8.38 -5.72 0.67
N ILE A 262 -9.55 -5.85 0.05
CA ILE A 262 -10.32 -4.66 -0.35
C ILE A 262 -10.89 -3.95 0.90
N PRO A 263 -11.56 -4.63 1.86
CA PRO A 263 -11.89 -4.03 3.16
C PRO A 263 -10.73 -3.31 3.84
N GLN A 264 -9.55 -3.94 3.92
CA GLN A 264 -8.38 -3.34 4.55
C GLN A 264 -7.90 -2.07 3.81
N PHE A 265 -7.97 -2.05 2.47
CA PHE A 265 -7.70 -0.82 1.70
C PHE A 265 -8.76 0.27 1.93
N LEU A 266 -10.04 -0.09 1.98
CA LEU A 266 -11.16 0.84 2.17
C LEU A 266 -11.11 1.51 3.56
N ASP A 267 -10.95 0.73 4.64
CA ASP A 267 -10.83 1.23 6.01
C ASP A 267 -9.60 2.13 6.21
N VAL A 268 -8.44 1.77 5.63
CA VAL A 268 -7.24 2.62 5.68
C VAL A 268 -7.46 3.91 4.87
N SER A 269 -8.06 3.83 3.68
CA SER A 269 -8.36 5.01 2.84
C SER A 269 -9.33 5.98 3.51
N HIS A 270 -10.40 5.48 4.14
CA HIS A 270 -11.32 6.29 4.94
C HIS A 270 -10.59 6.95 6.13
N THR A 271 -9.81 6.17 6.87
CA THR A 271 -9.02 6.66 8.00
C THR A 271 -7.99 7.72 7.59
N MET A 272 -7.38 7.59 6.41
CA MET A 272 -6.47 8.60 5.84
C MET A 272 -7.21 9.85 5.41
N HIS A 273 -8.38 9.73 4.77
CA HIS A 273 -9.22 10.85 4.34
C HIS A 273 -9.64 11.70 5.55
N ASP A 274 -10.23 11.09 6.58
CA ASP A 274 -10.64 11.78 7.81
C ASP A 274 -9.49 12.54 8.47
N ARG A 275 -8.31 11.90 8.59
CA ARG A 275 -7.10 12.52 9.16
C ARG A 275 -6.65 13.72 8.32
N CYS A 276 -6.60 13.56 7.00
CA CYS A 276 -6.17 14.64 6.10
C CYS A 276 -7.15 15.82 6.14
N MET A 277 -8.46 15.56 6.06
CA MET A 277 -9.48 16.61 6.10
C MET A 277 -9.52 17.31 7.46
N SER A 278 -9.35 16.59 8.56
CA SER A 278 -9.22 17.17 9.91
C SER A 278 -8.01 18.09 10.01
N SER A 279 -6.84 17.64 9.57
CA SER A 279 -5.62 18.47 9.55
C SER A 279 -5.74 19.69 8.63
N LEU A 280 -6.43 19.58 7.48
CA LEU A 280 -6.70 20.70 6.58
C LEU A 280 -7.66 21.73 7.19
N GLN A 281 -8.64 21.31 8.00
CA GLN A 281 -9.50 22.23 8.76
C GLN A 281 -8.72 22.96 9.86
N VAL A 282 -7.79 22.28 10.54
CA VAL A 282 -6.87 22.90 11.51
C VAL A 282 -5.92 23.89 10.81
N LEU A 283 -5.39 23.55 9.63
CA LEU A 283 -4.58 24.46 8.80
C LEU A 283 -5.35 25.72 8.36
N ALA A 284 -6.64 25.58 8.03
CA ALA A 284 -7.47 26.70 7.59
C ALA A 284 -7.91 27.64 8.73
N SER A 285 -7.91 27.16 9.98
CA SER A 285 -8.36 27.90 11.17
C SER A 285 -7.22 28.42 12.05
N SER A 286 -6.04 27.77 12.03
CA SER A 286 -4.89 28.13 12.86
C SER A 286 -3.91 29.03 12.11
N GLY A 287 -3.84 30.30 12.49
CA GLY A 287 -2.91 31.27 11.90
C GLY A 287 -1.43 30.89 12.11
N SER A 288 -0.77 30.47 11.03
CA SER A 288 0.70 30.45 10.83
C SER A 288 1.60 29.89 11.95
N ASN A 289 1.20 28.80 12.63
CA ASN A 289 2.10 28.06 13.54
C ASN A 289 3.08 27.17 12.75
N ALA A 290 4.17 27.78 12.26
CA ALA A 290 5.12 27.18 11.31
C ALA A 290 5.72 25.83 11.73
N ASN A 291 5.92 25.61 13.04
CA ASN A 291 6.63 24.44 13.57
C ASN A 291 5.94 23.08 13.30
N GLY A 292 4.67 23.07 12.87
CA GLY A 292 3.94 21.83 12.55
C GLY A 292 4.04 21.38 11.09
N TYR A 293 4.34 22.27 10.14
CA TYR A 293 4.19 21.98 8.71
C TYR A 293 5.14 20.90 8.20
N GLY A 294 6.34 20.79 8.77
CA GLY A 294 7.35 19.80 8.34
C GLY A 294 6.98 18.34 8.66
N GLN A 295 6.13 18.10 9.66
CA GLN A 295 5.58 16.75 9.91
C GLN A 295 4.34 16.52 9.05
N LEU A 296 3.41 17.46 9.01
CA LEU A 296 2.17 17.32 8.24
C LEU A 296 2.43 17.17 6.72
N GLN A 297 3.51 17.75 6.22
CA GLN A 297 3.97 17.53 4.85
C GLN A 297 4.42 16.08 4.60
N LYS A 298 5.01 15.40 5.59
CA LYS A 298 5.34 13.96 5.50
C LYS A 298 4.08 13.11 5.61
N ASP A 299 3.22 13.39 6.59
CA ASP A 299 1.95 12.68 6.78
C ASP A 299 1.11 12.67 5.48
N PHE A 300 1.10 13.78 4.73
CA PHE A 300 0.43 13.89 3.44
C PHE A 300 1.18 13.20 2.28
N LEU A 301 2.50 13.06 2.33
CA LEU A 301 3.27 12.29 1.34
C LEU A 301 3.06 10.80 1.55
N GLU A 302 3.15 10.29 2.78
CA GLU A 302 2.86 8.89 3.14
C GLU A 302 1.46 8.45 2.68
N VAL A 303 0.46 9.35 2.75
CA VAL A 303 -0.89 9.11 2.22
C VAL A 303 -0.92 9.09 0.69
N LEU A 304 -0.17 9.96 -0.01
CA LEU A 304 -0.08 9.91 -1.46
C LEU A 304 0.62 8.64 -1.95
N ASP A 305 1.71 8.22 -1.30
CA ASP A 305 2.46 7.02 -1.65
C ASP A 305 1.61 5.76 -1.44
N PHE A 306 0.97 5.60 -0.29
CA PHE A 306 0.09 4.46 -0.01
C PHE A 306 -1.09 4.37 -0.99
N ILE A 307 -1.78 5.49 -1.27
CA ILE A 307 -2.90 5.50 -2.21
C ILE A 307 -2.42 5.25 -3.65
N ASN A 308 -1.22 5.71 -4.02
CA ASN A 308 -0.61 5.42 -5.31
C ASN A 308 -0.22 3.95 -5.47
N ASP A 309 0.47 3.35 -4.49
CA ASP A 309 0.81 1.94 -4.47
C ASP A 309 -0.43 1.05 -4.53
N ALA A 310 -1.43 1.32 -3.69
CA ALA A 310 -2.66 0.54 -3.67
C ALA A 310 -3.43 0.64 -4.99
N ILE A 311 -3.58 1.85 -5.58
CA ILE A 311 -4.27 2.02 -6.86
C ILE A 311 -3.52 1.31 -7.99
N VAL A 312 -2.19 1.43 -8.11
CA VAL A 312 -1.48 0.79 -9.22
C VAL A 312 -1.36 -0.72 -9.02
N THR A 313 -1.15 -1.19 -7.78
CA THR A 313 -1.17 -2.63 -7.44
C THR A 313 -2.50 -3.28 -7.83
N LEU A 314 -3.63 -2.65 -7.49
CA LEU A 314 -4.97 -3.18 -7.82
C LEU A 314 -5.30 -3.04 -9.32
N ASP A 315 -4.92 -1.94 -9.97
CA ASP A 315 -5.08 -1.72 -11.42
C ASP A 315 -4.31 -2.75 -12.25
N SER A 316 -3.04 -3.00 -11.88
CA SER A 316 -2.20 -4.02 -12.51
C SER A 316 -2.65 -5.45 -12.21
N PHE A 317 -3.23 -5.72 -11.03
CA PHE A 317 -3.81 -7.05 -10.75
C PHE A 317 -5.04 -7.35 -11.62
N VAL A 318 -5.92 -6.37 -11.82
CA VAL A 318 -7.03 -6.48 -12.80
C VAL A 318 -6.50 -6.56 -14.24
N GLY A 319 -5.34 -5.96 -14.53
CA GLY A 319 -4.66 -6.10 -15.82
C GLY A 319 -4.10 -7.50 -16.11
N ALA A 320 -3.56 -8.16 -15.10
CA ALA A 320 -3.09 -9.54 -15.22
C ALA A 320 -4.24 -10.55 -15.20
N TYR A 321 -5.30 -10.28 -14.43
CA TYR A 321 -6.44 -11.18 -14.27
C TYR A 321 -7.76 -10.39 -14.26
N GLU A 322 -8.30 -10.17 -15.46
CA GLU A 322 -9.52 -9.37 -15.71
C GLU A 322 -10.73 -9.71 -14.80
N PRO A 323 -11.02 -10.99 -14.47
CA PRO A 323 -12.12 -11.34 -13.57
C PRO A 323 -12.06 -10.74 -12.17
N ALA A 324 -10.87 -10.32 -11.70
CA ALA A 324 -10.70 -9.66 -10.41
C ALA A 324 -11.55 -8.38 -10.29
N ALA A 325 -11.86 -7.70 -11.40
CA ALA A 325 -12.72 -6.53 -11.41
C ALA A 325 -14.09 -6.79 -10.77
N LEU A 326 -14.68 -7.98 -11.02
CA LEU A 326 -15.98 -8.37 -10.45
C LEU A 326 -15.89 -8.50 -8.92
N LEU A 327 -14.77 -8.99 -8.40
CA LEU A 327 -14.55 -9.13 -6.96
C LEU A 327 -14.25 -7.77 -6.32
N PHE A 328 -13.53 -6.89 -7.01
CA PHE A 328 -13.22 -5.54 -6.52
C PHE A 328 -14.45 -4.61 -6.52
N CYS A 329 -15.42 -4.83 -7.40
CA CYS A 329 -16.71 -4.13 -7.44
C CYS A 329 -17.81 -4.80 -6.58
N ALA A 330 -17.46 -5.72 -5.69
CA ALA A 330 -18.40 -6.27 -4.71
C ALA A 330 -18.83 -5.20 -3.68
N ASN A 331 -19.84 -5.54 -2.87
CA ASN A 331 -20.26 -4.73 -1.73
C ASN A 331 -19.50 -5.23 -0.50
N PHE A 332 -18.91 -4.33 0.28
CA PHE A 332 -18.19 -4.68 1.51
C PHE A 332 -18.84 -4.02 2.74
N GLU A 333 -19.10 -4.79 3.79
CA GLU A 333 -19.66 -4.29 5.06
C GLU A 333 -18.54 -3.69 5.92
N MET A 334 -18.44 -2.36 5.92
CA MET A 334 -17.45 -1.60 6.70
C MET A 334 -18.05 -1.09 8.01
N SER A 335 -17.19 -0.65 8.93
CA SER A 335 -17.60 -0.08 10.22
C SER A 335 -18.49 1.17 10.12
N TYR A 336 -18.47 1.87 8.96
CA TYR A 336 -19.24 3.07 8.66
C TYR A 336 -20.40 2.86 7.68
N GLY A 337 -20.60 1.64 7.15
CA GLY A 337 -21.67 1.33 6.18
C GLY A 337 -21.25 0.33 5.10
N VAL A 338 -22.09 0.15 4.09
CA VAL A 338 -21.72 -0.66 2.90
C VAL A 338 -20.95 0.20 1.91
N GLU A 339 -19.74 -0.23 1.57
CA GLU A 339 -18.79 0.49 0.70
C GLU A 339 -18.54 -0.28 -0.61
N GLN A 340 -18.11 0.43 -1.65
CA GLN A 340 -17.66 -0.15 -2.92
C GLN A 340 -16.40 0.57 -3.42
N LEU A 341 -15.44 -0.17 -4.00
CA LEU A 341 -14.19 0.41 -4.48
C LEU A 341 -14.38 1.59 -5.46
N PRO A 342 -15.30 1.58 -6.44
CA PRO A 342 -15.53 2.72 -7.33
C PRO A 342 -15.95 4.01 -6.62
N ASN A 343 -16.74 3.92 -5.54
CA ASN A 343 -17.17 5.07 -4.74
C ASN A 343 -15.97 5.65 -3.97
N THR A 344 -15.11 4.78 -3.43
CA THR A 344 -13.85 5.23 -2.84
C THR A 344 -12.93 5.89 -3.88
N LEU A 345 -12.84 5.38 -5.12
CA LEU A 345 -12.06 6.02 -6.20
C LEU A 345 -12.60 7.41 -6.55
N SER A 346 -13.92 7.62 -6.58
CA SER A 346 -14.48 8.97 -6.81
C SER A 346 -14.20 9.91 -5.65
N ARG A 347 -14.40 9.49 -4.39
CA ARG A 347 -14.07 10.31 -3.20
C ARG A 347 -12.57 10.65 -3.12
N LEU A 348 -11.68 9.75 -3.52
CA LEU A 348 -10.25 10.03 -3.62
C LEU A 348 -9.96 11.12 -4.67
N TYR A 349 -10.55 11.00 -5.86
CA TYR A 349 -10.33 11.94 -6.97
C TYR A 349 -10.98 13.32 -6.74
N ASP A 350 -12.25 13.37 -6.34
CA ASP A 350 -13.05 14.60 -6.22
C ASP A 350 -12.75 15.40 -4.94
N SER A 351 -12.43 14.69 -3.85
CA SER A 351 -12.25 15.26 -2.52
C SER A 351 -10.80 15.22 -2.03
N LEU A 352 -10.17 14.04 -1.93
CA LEU A 352 -8.86 13.94 -1.25
C LEU A 352 -7.73 14.61 -2.03
N LEU A 353 -7.51 14.24 -3.29
CA LEU A 353 -6.38 14.71 -4.10
C LEU A 353 -6.37 16.25 -4.28
N PRO A 354 -7.50 16.93 -4.58
CA PRO A 354 -7.54 18.39 -4.62
C PRO A 354 -7.31 19.05 -3.25
N SER A 355 -7.73 18.39 -2.16
CA SER A 355 -7.60 18.90 -0.80
C SER A 355 -6.16 18.78 -0.28
N LEU A 356 -5.47 17.67 -0.57
CA LEU A 356 -4.03 17.53 -0.33
C LEU A 356 -3.23 18.57 -1.13
N LEU A 357 -3.51 18.73 -2.43
CA LEU A 357 -2.87 19.76 -3.27
C LEU A 357 -3.08 21.17 -2.73
N ARG A 358 -4.26 21.46 -2.15
CA ARG A 358 -4.55 22.72 -1.46
C ARG A 358 -3.70 22.86 -0.19
N GLY A 359 -3.55 21.79 0.60
CA GLY A 359 -2.67 21.73 1.77
C GLY A 359 -1.20 22.03 1.44
N PHE A 360 -0.61 21.33 0.47
CA PHE A 360 0.77 21.58 0.05
C PHE A 360 0.97 23.03 -0.45
N LYS A 361 0.01 23.61 -1.17
CA LYS A 361 0.05 25.03 -1.59
C LYS A 361 -0.02 26.01 -0.43
N VAL A 362 -0.68 25.67 0.68
CA VAL A 362 -0.68 26.49 1.91
C VAL A 362 0.67 26.37 2.64
N MET A 363 1.18 25.14 2.81
CA MET A 363 2.45 24.90 3.50
C MET A 363 3.66 25.48 2.75
N SER A 364 3.68 25.43 1.41
CA SER A 364 4.74 26.04 0.61
C SER A 364 4.80 27.56 0.78
N LYS A 365 3.64 28.24 0.82
CA LYS A 365 3.54 29.70 0.97
C LYS A 365 3.99 30.22 2.34
N SER A 366 4.02 29.38 3.37
CA SER A 366 4.58 29.74 4.69
C SER A 366 6.09 29.49 4.80
N GLN A 367 6.67 28.74 3.86
CA GLN A 367 8.11 28.44 3.78
C GLN A 367 8.87 29.37 2.82
N SER A 368 8.20 29.99 1.85
CA SER A 368 8.81 30.73 0.73
C SER A 368 9.44 32.10 1.06
N ASN A 369 9.90 32.31 2.30
CA ASN A 369 10.56 33.56 2.74
C ASN A 369 12.08 33.61 2.42
N GLY A 370 12.61 32.74 1.55
CA GLY A 370 14.03 32.80 1.18
C GLY A 370 14.59 31.79 0.17
N GLU A 371 13.94 30.65 -0.10
CA GLU A 371 14.54 29.60 -0.93
C GLU A 371 13.74 29.23 -2.19
N ALA A 372 14.41 29.25 -3.35
CA ALA A 372 13.91 28.69 -4.61
C ALA A 372 13.84 27.14 -4.64
N SER A 373 14.15 26.47 -3.52
CA SER A 373 14.03 25.01 -3.38
C SER A 373 12.57 24.55 -3.25
N SER A 374 11.69 25.38 -2.66
CA SER A 374 10.30 25.03 -2.35
C SER A 374 9.41 24.87 -3.59
N ASP A 375 9.61 25.71 -4.61
CA ASP A 375 8.73 25.74 -5.79
C ASP A 375 8.89 24.49 -6.66
N ASN A 376 10.11 23.96 -6.78
CA ASN A 376 10.37 22.67 -7.44
C ASN A 376 9.66 21.54 -6.70
N ILE A 377 9.79 21.47 -5.37
CA ILE A 377 9.12 20.46 -4.54
C ILE A 377 7.59 20.52 -4.70
N LEU A 378 7.01 21.72 -4.75
CA LEU A 378 5.57 21.89 -4.97
C LEU A 378 5.15 21.47 -6.40
N SER A 379 5.99 21.71 -7.40
CA SER A 379 5.79 21.25 -8.78
C SER A 379 5.80 19.72 -8.87
N ASP A 380 6.79 19.07 -8.25
CA ASP A 380 6.93 17.60 -8.23
C ASP A 380 5.72 16.94 -7.55
N ILE A 381 5.27 17.49 -6.41
CA ILE A 381 4.06 17.02 -5.71
C ILE A 381 2.81 17.25 -6.56
N ALA A 382 2.68 18.40 -7.24
CA ALA A 382 1.55 18.66 -8.12
C ALA A 382 1.52 17.73 -9.35
N LEU A 383 2.69 17.34 -9.87
CA LEU A 383 2.83 16.34 -10.92
C LEU A 383 2.47 14.94 -10.41
N GLY A 384 2.96 14.54 -9.24
CA GLY A 384 2.63 13.26 -8.59
C GLY A 384 1.13 13.12 -8.34
N ILE A 385 0.48 14.14 -7.78
CA ILE A 385 -0.98 14.18 -7.61
C ILE A 385 -1.71 14.07 -8.96
N LYS A 386 -1.25 14.77 -10.02
CA LYS A 386 -1.85 14.68 -11.36
C LYS A 386 -1.69 13.29 -11.98
N MET A 387 -0.54 12.63 -11.78
CA MET A 387 -0.30 11.26 -12.22
C MET A 387 -1.20 10.27 -11.46
N LEU A 388 -1.34 10.45 -10.14
CA LEU A 388 -2.25 9.66 -9.31
C LEU A 388 -3.70 9.83 -9.75
N SER A 389 -4.19 11.06 -9.92
CA SER A 389 -5.53 11.33 -10.47
C SER A 389 -5.81 10.60 -11.79
N LYS A 390 -4.82 10.53 -12.70
CA LYS A 390 -4.96 9.78 -13.96
C LYS A 390 -4.91 8.25 -13.76
N ARG A 391 -4.11 7.75 -12.81
CA ARG A 391 -4.11 6.34 -12.38
C ARG A 391 -5.49 5.96 -11.80
N THR A 392 -6.07 6.77 -10.91
CA THR A 392 -7.41 6.60 -10.33
C THR A 392 -8.50 6.51 -11.42
N VAL A 393 -8.50 7.44 -12.39
CA VAL A 393 -9.47 7.46 -13.49
C VAL A 393 -9.29 6.27 -14.44
N ARG A 394 -8.05 5.87 -14.76
CA ARG A 394 -7.78 4.66 -15.55
C ARG A 394 -8.23 3.38 -14.84
N PHE A 395 -8.02 3.27 -13.53
CA PHE A 395 -8.44 2.11 -12.75
C PHE A 395 -9.96 2.02 -12.62
N GLY A 396 -10.63 3.14 -12.31
CA GLY A 396 -12.10 3.22 -12.34
C GLY A 396 -12.69 2.84 -13.69
N TRP A 397 -12.07 3.30 -14.78
CA TRP A 397 -12.42 2.85 -16.14
C TRP A 397 -12.19 1.35 -16.33
N ARG A 398 -11.04 0.79 -15.90
CA ARG A 398 -10.72 -0.64 -16.02
C ARG A 398 -11.80 -1.49 -15.33
N LEU A 399 -12.19 -1.12 -14.11
CA LEU A 399 -13.27 -1.75 -13.34
C LEU A 399 -14.64 -1.66 -14.04
N LEU A 400 -15.06 -0.46 -14.47
CA LEU A 400 -16.34 -0.27 -15.16
C LEU A 400 -16.38 -1.01 -16.51
N HIS A 401 -15.25 -1.01 -17.23
CA HIS A 401 -15.12 -1.71 -18.50
C HIS A 401 -15.35 -3.21 -18.32
N TYR A 402 -14.62 -3.88 -17.43
CA TYR A 402 -14.77 -5.32 -17.24
C TYR A 402 -16.10 -5.71 -16.63
N CYS A 403 -16.60 -5.02 -15.59
CA CYS A 403 -17.80 -5.44 -14.87
C CYS A 403 -19.13 -5.17 -15.61
N TYR A 404 -19.14 -4.26 -16.59
CA TYR A 404 -20.37 -3.78 -17.24
C TYR A 404 -20.29 -3.76 -18.77
N LEU A 405 -19.14 -3.37 -19.35
CA LEU A 405 -19.01 -3.08 -20.79
C LEU A 405 -18.40 -4.22 -21.62
N ASN A 406 -17.68 -5.16 -20.99
CA ASN A 406 -17.07 -6.30 -21.66
C ASN A 406 -18.07 -7.47 -21.81
N ASP A 407 -18.25 -7.96 -23.03
CA ASP A 407 -19.11 -9.11 -23.34
C ASP A 407 -18.35 -10.46 -23.32
N GLN A 408 -17.02 -10.44 -23.14
CA GLN A 408 -16.15 -11.62 -23.28
C GLN A 408 -15.90 -12.39 -21.97
N LEU A 409 -16.57 -12.01 -20.87
CA LEU A 409 -16.44 -12.71 -19.59
C LEU A 409 -17.05 -14.11 -19.66
N ARG A 410 -16.33 -15.11 -19.14
CA ARG A 410 -16.75 -16.52 -19.20
C ARG A 410 -17.54 -16.90 -17.97
N GLU A 411 -18.45 -17.87 -18.08
CA GLU A 411 -19.26 -18.33 -16.94
C GLU A 411 -18.42 -18.66 -15.70
N HIS A 412 -17.29 -19.34 -15.89
CA HIS A 412 -16.34 -19.70 -14.82
C HIS A 412 -15.76 -18.48 -14.08
N ASP A 413 -15.58 -17.35 -14.78
CA ASP A 413 -15.10 -16.09 -14.19
C ASP A 413 -16.15 -15.48 -13.25
N THR A 414 -17.43 -15.81 -13.45
CA THR A 414 -18.56 -15.23 -12.72
C THR A 414 -19.01 -16.03 -11.49
N GLN A 415 -18.55 -17.28 -11.31
CA GLN A 415 -19.01 -18.15 -10.22
C GLN A 415 -18.59 -17.68 -8.83
N VAL A 416 -17.51 -16.88 -8.73
CA VAL A 416 -16.90 -16.45 -7.45
C VAL A 416 -17.68 -15.31 -6.77
N SER A 417 -18.63 -14.64 -7.44
CA SER A 417 -19.40 -13.54 -6.84
C SER A 417 -20.90 -13.81 -6.70
N THR A 418 -21.42 -13.55 -5.50
CA THR A 418 -22.85 -13.59 -5.15
C THR A 418 -23.66 -12.41 -5.69
N LYS A 419 -23.01 -11.31 -6.10
CA LYS A 419 -23.65 -10.13 -6.69
C LYS A 419 -24.07 -10.45 -8.13
N VAL A 420 -25.30 -10.06 -8.52
CA VAL A 420 -25.73 -10.09 -9.92
C VAL A 420 -25.03 -8.95 -10.65
N PHE A 421 -23.85 -9.25 -11.19
CA PHE A 421 -23.13 -8.33 -12.07
C PHE A 421 -23.83 -8.24 -13.43
N PRO A 422 -23.87 -7.06 -14.07
CA PRO A 422 -24.37 -6.91 -15.43
C PRO A 422 -23.70 -7.82 -16.45
N ALA A 423 -22.42 -8.19 -16.26
CA ALA A 423 -21.76 -9.25 -17.03
C ALA A 423 -22.50 -10.61 -17.05
N LYS A 424 -23.38 -10.89 -16.09
CA LYS A 424 -24.22 -12.11 -16.02
C LYS A 424 -25.66 -11.90 -16.54
N VAL A 425 -25.99 -10.71 -17.04
CA VAL A 425 -27.33 -10.36 -17.52
C VAL A 425 -27.33 -10.39 -19.04
N GLU A 426 -28.10 -11.29 -19.64
CA GLU A 426 -28.12 -11.46 -21.11
C GLU A 426 -28.62 -10.21 -21.84
N ASP A 427 -29.59 -9.50 -21.25
CA ASP A 427 -30.24 -8.30 -21.80
C ASP A 427 -29.30 -7.06 -21.79
N PRO A 428 -28.90 -6.51 -22.96
CA PRO A 428 -28.03 -5.33 -23.04
C PRO A 428 -28.66 -4.04 -22.52
N MET A 429 -29.99 -3.89 -22.58
CA MET A 429 -30.71 -2.73 -22.05
C MET A 429 -30.63 -2.71 -20.52
N ILE A 430 -30.94 -3.85 -19.88
CA ILE A 430 -30.84 -3.98 -18.42
C ILE A 430 -29.39 -3.78 -17.96
N ARG A 431 -28.40 -4.27 -18.71
CA ARG A 431 -26.98 -3.98 -18.44
C ARG A 431 -26.64 -2.49 -18.48
N GLY A 432 -27.12 -1.78 -19.51
CA GLY A 432 -26.95 -0.33 -19.65
C GLY A 432 -27.60 0.44 -18.50
N ASP A 433 -28.77 0.00 -18.05
CA ASP A 433 -29.52 0.62 -16.95
C ASP A 433 -28.83 0.44 -15.59
N ILE A 434 -28.34 -0.78 -15.27
CA ILE A 434 -27.59 -1.02 -14.04
C ILE A 434 -26.28 -0.23 -14.03
N LEU A 435 -25.61 -0.05 -15.18
CA LEU A 435 -24.44 0.83 -15.27
C LEU A 435 -24.82 2.29 -15.02
N VAL A 436 -25.87 2.82 -15.66
CA VAL A 436 -26.33 4.21 -15.43
C VAL A 436 -26.71 4.44 -13.97
N GLN A 437 -27.34 3.47 -13.30
CA GLN A 437 -27.61 3.54 -11.87
C GLN A 437 -26.31 3.56 -11.04
N THR A 438 -25.34 2.69 -11.36
CA THR A 438 -24.02 2.67 -10.69
C THR A 438 -23.29 4.02 -10.84
N LEU A 439 -23.29 4.62 -12.04
CA LEU A 439 -22.73 5.96 -12.27
C LEU A 439 -23.48 7.03 -11.48
N THR A 440 -24.80 6.91 -11.37
CA THR A 440 -25.65 7.86 -10.63
C THR A 440 -25.38 7.83 -9.14
N ASP A 441 -25.22 6.65 -8.53
CA ASP A 441 -24.93 6.54 -7.10
C ASP A 441 -23.51 7.00 -6.75
N MET A 442 -22.50 6.69 -7.57
CA MET A 442 -21.16 7.31 -7.45
C MET A 442 -21.21 8.84 -7.52
N ASN A 443 -22.05 9.41 -8.40
CA ASN A 443 -22.21 10.85 -8.51
C ASN A 443 -22.86 11.47 -7.27
N ARG A 444 -23.92 10.85 -6.76
CA ARG A 444 -24.64 11.32 -5.56
C ARG A 444 -23.71 11.38 -4.35
N GLU A 445 -22.89 10.36 -4.17
CA GLU A 445 -21.94 10.32 -3.07
C GLU A 445 -20.85 11.40 -3.21
N ALA A 446 -20.27 11.55 -4.41
CA ALA A 446 -19.32 12.63 -4.69
C ALA A 446 -19.93 14.03 -4.45
N THR A 447 -21.19 14.27 -4.83
CA THR A 447 -21.86 15.57 -4.60
C THR A 447 -22.09 15.88 -3.12
N ASN A 448 -22.29 14.88 -2.26
CA ASN A 448 -22.46 15.10 -0.81
C ASN A 448 -21.19 15.63 -0.15
N THR A 449 -20.00 15.22 -0.62
CA THR A 449 -18.71 15.72 -0.13
C THR A 449 -18.27 17.04 -0.79
N SER A 450 -18.78 17.35 -1.99
CA SER A 450 -18.21 18.35 -2.89
C SER A 450 -18.82 19.76 -2.79
N GLN A 451 -18.86 20.36 -1.60
CA GLN A 451 -19.18 21.81 -1.45
C GLN A 451 -18.04 22.75 -1.91
N VAL A 452 -16.89 22.23 -2.36
CA VAL A 452 -15.58 22.93 -2.23
C VAL A 452 -14.76 23.08 -3.53
N ASN A 453 -15.19 22.46 -4.66
CA ASN A 453 -14.47 22.52 -5.95
C ASN A 453 -15.45 22.71 -7.14
N HIS A 454 -15.15 23.65 -8.04
CA HIS A 454 -15.74 23.76 -9.39
C HIS A 454 -14.83 23.10 -10.45
N GLY A 455 -14.28 21.93 -10.15
CA GLY A 455 -13.35 21.20 -11.04
C GLY A 455 -14.05 20.13 -11.87
N ASN A 456 -13.34 19.57 -12.85
CA ASN A 456 -13.78 18.33 -13.51
C ASN A 456 -13.90 17.23 -12.46
N THR A 457 -15.07 16.59 -12.36
CA THR A 457 -15.28 15.46 -11.44
C THR A 457 -14.70 14.16 -11.98
N PHE A 458 -14.60 13.12 -11.14
CA PHE A 458 -14.18 11.77 -11.53
C PHE A 458 -14.98 11.23 -12.72
N LEU A 459 -16.31 11.39 -12.68
CA LEU A 459 -17.22 10.97 -13.77
C LEU A 459 -17.05 11.80 -15.04
N GLN A 460 -16.77 13.11 -14.91
CA GLN A 460 -16.45 13.95 -16.06
C GLN A 460 -15.08 13.59 -16.65
N ALA A 461 -14.09 13.24 -15.84
CA ALA A 461 -12.79 12.76 -16.32
C ALA A 461 -12.91 11.41 -17.05
N LEU A 462 -13.72 10.49 -16.50
CA LEU A 462 -14.07 9.22 -17.14
C LEU A 462 -14.77 9.42 -18.49
N GLU A 463 -15.76 10.33 -18.59
CA GLU A 463 -16.42 10.62 -19.86
C GLU A 463 -15.47 11.27 -20.87
N ASN A 464 -14.66 12.23 -20.43
CA ASN A 464 -13.70 12.93 -21.29
C ASN A 464 -12.57 12.02 -21.82
N GLU A 465 -12.08 11.03 -21.04
CA GLU A 465 -11.03 10.11 -21.50
C GLU A 465 -11.58 8.86 -22.23
N PHE A 466 -12.80 8.39 -21.93
CA PHE A 466 -13.29 7.09 -22.41
C PHE A 466 -14.65 7.08 -23.13
N GLN A 467 -15.39 8.18 -23.13
CA GLN A 467 -16.70 8.32 -23.81
C GLN A 467 -17.72 7.26 -23.32
N ILE A 468 -17.89 7.15 -21.99
CA ILE A 468 -18.71 6.12 -21.34
C ILE A 468 -20.17 6.21 -21.81
N MET A 469 -20.73 7.41 -21.96
CA MET A 469 -22.11 7.59 -22.44
C MET A 469 -22.30 7.09 -23.87
N SER A 470 -21.31 7.27 -24.74
CA SER A 470 -21.33 6.67 -26.10
C SER A 470 -21.27 5.15 -26.03
N ARG A 471 -20.46 4.58 -25.14
CA ARG A 471 -20.35 3.11 -24.96
C ARG A 471 -21.58 2.48 -24.32
N ILE A 472 -22.25 3.18 -23.40
CA ILE A 472 -23.58 2.80 -22.87
C ILE A 472 -24.60 2.78 -24.02
N GLY A 473 -24.59 3.81 -24.88
CA GLY A 473 -25.37 3.82 -26.12
C GLY A 473 -25.10 2.60 -27.00
N ASN A 474 -23.82 2.27 -27.24
CA ASN A 474 -23.43 1.10 -28.04
C ASN A 474 -23.79 -0.26 -27.41
N ILE A 475 -24.12 -0.32 -26.12
CA ILE A 475 -24.62 -1.55 -25.46
C ILE A 475 -26.14 -1.60 -25.55
N ARG A 476 -26.83 -0.51 -25.20
CA ARG A 476 -28.30 -0.40 -25.35
C ARG A 476 -28.74 -0.61 -26.81
N ASN A 477 -27.93 -0.16 -27.77
CA ASN A 477 -28.21 -0.29 -29.20
C ASN A 477 -27.72 -1.63 -29.81
N LYS A 478 -27.35 -2.64 -29.00
CA LYS A 478 -27.16 -4.03 -29.49
C LYS A 478 -28.52 -4.73 -29.60
N GLU A 479 -29.31 -4.29 -30.59
CA GLU A 479 -30.49 -5.01 -31.05
C GLU A 479 -30.06 -6.05 -32.11
N GLY A 480 -30.34 -7.34 -31.85
CA GLY A 480 -30.19 -8.44 -32.83
C GLY A 480 -28.93 -9.29 -32.68
#